data_AF-A0A820Y273-F1
#
_entry.id   AF-A0A820Y273-F1
#
_cell.length_a   1.000
_cell.length_b   1.000
_cell.length_c   1.000
_cell.angle_alpha   90.00
_cell.angle_beta   90.00
_cell.angle_gamma   90.00
#
_symmetry.space_group_name_H-M   'P 1'
#
loop_
_entity.id
_entity.type
_entity.pdbx_description
1 polymer ?
#
loop_
_entity_poly.entity_id
_entity_poly.type
_entity_poly.pdbx_seq_one_letter_code
_entity_poly.pdbx_strand_id
1 'polypeptide(L)'
;MKAVADQKPLFGLEQEYTLLDRDGWPFGWPKNAFPGAQGPYYCGVGACQTYGRDLVEAHYRACLYAGLDIGGTNAEVMPSQWEYQIGPTLGIAASDQLWISRYILQRIAEEYGIQATFDPKPMDIGDWNGAGCHTNFSVEEMRKPGGI
;
A
#
# COMPACT_ATOMS: atom_id res chain seq x y z
N MET A 1 -7.67 16.06 -16.87
CA MET A 1 -6.28 16.55 -16.84
C MET A 1 -5.92 17.59 -17.92
N LYS A 2 -6.64 17.73 -19.04
CA LYS A 2 -6.24 18.70 -20.09
C LYS A 2 -6.24 20.18 -19.65
N ALA A 3 -7.13 20.57 -18.73
CA ALA A 3 -7.30 21.96 -18.33
C ALA A 3 -6.12 22.55 -17.53
N VAL A 4 -5.25 21.71 -16.96
CA VAL A 4 -4.11 22.12 -16.10
C VAL A 4 -2.82 21.39 -16.49
N ALA A 5 -2.73 20.91 -17.74
CA ALA A 5 -1.60 20.11 -18.19
C ALA A 5 -0.29 20.92 -18.20
N ASP A 6 -0.38 22.22 -18.46
CA ASP A 6 0.70 23.20 -18.41
C ASP A 6 1.32 23.34 -17.01
N GLN A 7 0.55 23.10 -15.96
CA GLN A 7 1.03 23.16 -14.58
C GLN A 7 1.85 21.92 -14.17
N LYS A 8 1.90 20.88 -15.01
CA LYS A 8 2.63 19.62 -14.77
C LYS A 8 2.35 19.01 -13.37
N PRO A 9 1.09 18.65 -13.07
CA PRO A 9 0.72 18.08 -11.78
C PRO A 9 1.33 16.69 -11.60
N LEU A 10 2.09 16.52 -10.52
CA LEU A 10 2.64 15.25 -10.06
C LEU A 10 1.86 14.73 -8.85
N PHE A 11 1.68 13.42 -8.79
CA PHE A 11 1.05 12.73 -7.67
C PHE A 11 1.96 11.62 -7.15
N GLY A 12 1.97 11.44 -5.83
CA GLY A 12 2.48 10.25 -5.16
C GLY A 12 1.36 9.64 -4.32
N LEU A 13 1.10 8.35 -4.45
CA LEU A 13 -0.03 7.66 -3.84
C LEU A 13 0.49 6.56 -2.94
N GLU A 14 0.25 6.69 -1.64
CA GLU A 14 0.63 5.75 -0.58
C GLU A 14 -0.54 4.78 -0.37
N GLN A 15 -0.52 3.61 -1.00
CA GLN A 15 -1.60 2.64 -0.89
C GLN A 15 -1.37 1.69 0.28
N GLU A 16 -2.19 1.82 1.32
CA GLU A 16 -2.23 0.84 2.40
C GLU A 16 -3.24 -0.28 2.11
N TYR A 17 -2.96 -1.47 2.60
CA TYR A 17 -3.83 -2.64 2.46
C TYR A 17 -3.57 -3.62 3.60
N THR A 18 -4.53 -4.51 3.82
CA THR A 18 -4.40 -5.57 4.84
C THR A 18 -4.52 -6.94 4.19
N LEU A 19 -3.64 -7.85 4.60
CA LEU A 19 -3.66 -9.24 4.19
C LEU A 19 -4.60 -10.04 5.09
N LEU A 20 -5.53 -10.76 4.47
CA LEU A 20 -6.47 -11.65 5.14
C LEU A 20 -6.31 -13.09 4.65
N ASP A 21 -6.55 -14.04 5.54
CA ASP A 21 -6.86 -15.41 5.18
C ASP A 21 -8.16 -15.48 4.35
N ARG A 22 -8.40 -16.63 3.71
CA ARG A 22 -9.61 -16.85 2.87
C ARG A 22 -10.93 -16.77 3.65
N ASP A 23 -10.88 -16.91 4.97
CA ASP A 23 -12.01 -16.76 5.88
C ASP A 23 -12.27 -15.30 6.29
N GLY A 24 -11.48 -14.34 5.78
CA GLY A 24 -11.58 -12.92 6.09
C GLY A 24 -10.87 -12.52 7.39
N TRP A 25 -10.23 -13.45 8.11
CA TRP A 25 -9.44 -13.13 9.29
C TRP A 25 -8.07 -12.58 8.90
N PRO A 26 -7.48 -11.60 9.63
CA PRO A 26 -6.14 -11.11 9.28
C PRO A 26 -5.10 -12.23 9.22
N PHE A 27 -4.30 -12.22 8.15
CA PHE A 27 -3.36 -13.28 7.83
C PHE A 27 -2.32 -13.45 8.95
N GLY A 28 -2.07 -14.68 9.40
CA GLY A 28 -1.07 -14.95 10.43
C GLY A 28 -1.48 -14.56 11.86
N TRP A 29 -2.67 -14.00 12.06
CA TRP A 29 -3.18 -13.72 13.41
C TRP A 29 -3.64 -15.02 14.10
N PRO A 30 -3.56 -15.10 15.43
CA PRO A 30 -4.18 -16.17 16.19
C PRO A 30 -5.66 -16.32 15.84
N LYS A 31 -6.14 -17.55 15.62
CA LYS A 31 -7.56 -17.78 15.33
C LYS A 31 -8.39 -17.49 16.59
N ASN A 32 -9.44 -16.68 16.44
CA ASN A 32 -10.31 -16.21 17.53
C ASN A 32 -9.59 -15.46 18.67
N ALA A 33 -8.43 -14.87 18.39
CA ALA A 33 -7.67 -14.08 19.35
C ALA A 33 -6.87 -12.98 18.65
N PHE A 34 -6.28 -12.08 19.43
CA PHE A 34 -5.52 -10.94 18.92
C PHE A 34 -4.01 -11.17 19.10
N PRO A 35 -3.16 -10.64 18.21
CA PRO A 35 -1.73 -10.55 18.47
C PRO A 35 -1.46 -9.52 19.59
N GLY A 36 -0.19 -9.35 19.94
CA GLY A 36 0.21 -8.29 20.88
C GLY A 36 -0.21 -6.89 20.38
N ALA A 37 -0.28 -5.92 21.28
CA ALA A 37 -0.63 -4.54 20.94
C ALA A 37 0.26 -3.96 19.84
N GLN A 38 -0.28 -2.99 19.09
CA GLN A 38 0.45 -2.26 18.06
C GLN A 38 1.73 -1.60 18.62
N GLY A 39 2.77 -1.51 17.79
CA GLY A 39 4.08 -0.99 18.19
C GLY A 39 5.26 -1.68 17.49
N PRO A 40 5.42 -3.00 17.63
CA PRO A 40 6.58 -3.71 17.07
C PRO A 40 6.47 -4.04 15.58
N TYR A 41 5.32 -3.77 14.94
CA TYR A 41 5.00 -4.23 13.58
C TYR A 41 5.43 -3.24 12.48
N TYR A 42 5.30 -1.94 12.73
CA TYR A 42 5.69 -0.90 11.77
C TYR A 42 7.17 -1.02 11.42
N CYS A 43 7.48 -1.21 10.14
CA CYS A 43 8.83 -1.50 9.65
C CYS A 43 9.54 -2.66 10.39
N GLY A 44 8.79 -3.55 11.02
CA GLY A 44 9.31 -4.66 11.82
C GLY A 44 10.03 -5.72 10.99
N VAL A 45 10.83 -6.54 11.65
CA VAL A 45 11.56 -7.66 11.02
C VAL A 45 11.57 -8.88 11.92
N GLY A 46 11.34 -10.05 11.32
CA GLY A 46 11.30 -11.33 12.01
C GLY A 46 9.90 -11.92 12.08
N ALA A 47 9.84 -13.24 12.30
CA ALA A 47 8.62 -14.03 12.15
C ALA A 47 7.48 -13.61 13.09
N CYS A 48 7.78 -12.96 14.22
CA CYS A 48 6.78 -12.51 15.19
C CYS A 48 6.27 -11.08 14.93
N GLN A 49 6.87 -10.36 13.97
CA GLN A 49 6.57 -8.96 13.69
C GLN A 49 6.08 -8.74 12.25
N THR A 50 6.52 -9.57 11.31
CA THR A 50 6.20 -9.41 9.89
C THR A 50 5.44 -10.62 9.34
N TYR A 51 4.30 -10.37 8.73
CA TYR A 51 3.45 -11.39 8.11
C TYR A 51 3.27 -11.10 6.62
N GLY A 52 3.55 -12.07 5.75
CA GLY A 52 3.28 -11.96 4.30
C GLY A 52 4.34 -11.21 3.48
N ARG A 53 5.58 -11.04 3.98
CA ARG A 53 6.66 -10.33 3.27
C ARG A 53 6.94 -10.90 1.88
N ASP A 54 6.84 -12.22 1.70
CA ASP A 54 7.11 -12.86 0.41
C ASP A 54 6.17 -12.36 -0.70
N LEU A 55 4.89 -12.15 -0.37
CA LEU A 55 3.89 -11.57 -1.27
C LEU A 55 4.26 -10.11 -1.62
N VAL A 56 4.69 -9.33 -0.62
CA VAL A 56 5.07 -7.92 -0.81
C VAL A 56 6.32 -7.79 -1.68
N GLU A 57 7.34 -8.62 -1.45
CA GLU A 57 8.55 -8.67 -2.27
C GLU A 57 8.25 -9.09 -3.72
N ALA A 58 7.36 -10.06 -3.91
CA ALA A 58 6.89 -10.48 -5.23
C ALA A 58 6.14 -9.33 -5.94
N HIS A 59 5.22 -8.66 -5.23
CA HIS A 59 4.48 -7.51 -5.74
C HIS A 59 5.39 -6.35 -6.15
N TYR A 60 6.37 -6.03 -5.31
CA TYR A 60 7.33 -4.96 -5.58
C TYR A 60 8.10 -5.22 -6.88
N ARG A 61 8.66 -6.42 -7.04
CA ARG A 61 9.41 -6.82 -8.24
C ARG A 61 8.52 -6.90 -9.47
N ALA A 62 7.28 -7.35 -9.33
CA ALA A 62 6.32 -7.40 -10.43
C ALA A 62 5.95 -5.98 -10.92
N CYS A 63 5.76 -5.03 -10.00
CA CYS A 63 5.50 -3.62 -10.36
C CYS A 63 6.68 -2.99 -11.09
N LEU A 64 7.91 -3.21 -10.61
CA LEU A 64 9.13 -2.77 -11.30
C LEU A 64 9.23 -3.40 -12.70
N TYR A 65 8.99 -4.71 -12.82
CA TYR A 65 9.03 -5.40 -14.11
C TYR A 65 7.97 -4.89 -15.09
N ALA A 66 6.78 -4.56 -14.60
CA ALA A 66 5.69 -3.98 -15.38
C ALA A 66 5.95 -2.51 -15.79
N GLY A 67 7.04 -1.90 -15.30
CA GLY A 67 7.39 -0.51 -15.60
C GLY A 67 6.55 0.52 -14.85
N LEU A 68 6.01 0.16 -13.68
CA LEU A 68 5.33 1.11 -12.80
C LEU A 68 6.36 1.91 -11.99
N ASP A 69 6.04 3.17 -11.70
CA ASP A 69 6.79 4.08 -10.86
C ASP A 69 6.61 3.73 -9.38
N ILE A 70 6.86 2.49 -8.98
CA ILE A 70 6.81 2.09 -7.57
C ILE A 70 8.00 2.69 -6.80
N GLY A 71 7.71 3.55 -5.82
CA GLY A 71 8.70 4.31 -5.08
C GLY A 71 9.21 3.64 -3.81
N GLY A 72 8.45 2.71 -3.24
CA GLY A 72 8.76 2.11 -1.94
C GLY A 72 7.67 1.19 -1.40
N THR A 73 7.96 0.56 -0.27
CA THR A 73 7.03 -0.27 0.51
C THR A 73 7.50 -0.35 1.96
N ASN A 74 6.57 -0.50 2.89
CA ASN A 74 6.83 -0.74 4.30
C ASN A 74 5.74 -1.63 4.92
N ALA A 75 6.11 -2.31 6.01
CA ALA A 75 5.12 -2.92 6.90
C ALA A 75 4.46 -1.81 7.72
N GLU A 76 3.13 -1.86 7.82
CA GLU A 76 2.35 -0.84 8.53
C GLU A 76 2.17 -1.17 10.02
N VAL A 77 1.52 -0.26 10.75
CA VAL A 77 1.34 -0.34 12.20
C VAL A 77 0.53 -1.56 12.64
N MET A 78 -0.55 -1.91 11.91
CA MET A 78 -1.33 -3.12 12.20
C MET A 78 -0.59 -4.35 11.66
N PRO A 79 -0.46 -5.44 12.44
CA PRO A 79 0.16 -6.65 11.91
C PRO A 79 -0.63 -7.18 10.71
N SER A 80 0.10 -7.56 9.66
CA SER A 80 -0.45 -7.98 8.35
C SER A 80 -1.00 -6.84 7.48
N GLN A 81 -0.83 -5.59 7.92
CA GLN A 81 -1.02 -4.40 7.10
C GLN A 81 0.32 -4.00 6.45
N TRP A 82 0.22 -3.49 5.23
CA TRP A 82 1.35 -3.09 4.41
C TRP A 82 1.00 -1.85 3.60
N GLU A 83 2.03 -1.13 3.18
CA GLU A 83 1.91 -0.01 2.26
C GLU A 83 2.86 -0.19 1.06
N TYR A 84 2.44 0.29 -0.11
CA TYR A 84 3.35 0.57 -1.21
C TYR A 84 3.06 1.95 -1.79
N GLN A 85 4.09 2.59 -2.35
CA GLN A 85 3.98 3.94 -2.90
C GLN A 85 4.11 3.93 -4.43
N ILE A 86 3.17 4.55 -5.13
CA ILE A 86 3.24 4.83 -6.58
C ILE A 86 3.55 6.31 -6.79
N GLY A 87 4.58 6.60 -7.57
CA GLY A 87 4.96 7.94 -7.98
C GLY A 87 6.33 8.39 -7.46
N PRO A 88 6.72 9.64 -7.75
CA PRO A 88 5.89 10.69 -8.36
C PRO A 88 5.55 10.44 -9.83
N THR A 89 4.26 10.45 -10.18
CA THR A 89 3.77 10.19 -11.55
C THR A 89 2.98 11.38 -12.09
N LEU A 90 3.15 11.67 -13.38
CA LEU A 90 2.51 12.81 -14.04
C LEU A 90 1.04 12.54 -14.35
N GLY A 91 0.20 13.33 -13.72
CA GLY A 91 -1.21 13.45 -14.05
C GLY A 91 -2.01 12.14 -14.07
N ILE A 92 -2.66 11.84 -15.21
CA ILE A 92 -3.58 10.69 -15.31
C ILE A 92 -2.89 9.35 -15.07
N ALA A 93 -1.59 9.27 -15.42
CA ALA A 93 -0.82 8.04 -15.26
C ALA A 93 -0.72 7.60 -13.80
N ALA A 94 -0.84 8.51 -12.82
CA ALA A 94 -0.82 8.14 -11.41
C ALA A 94 -1.99 7.21 -11.04
N SER A 95 -3.20 7.52 -11.53
CA SER A 95 -4.36 6.66 -11.34
C SER A 95 -4.25 5.36 -12.15
N ASP A 96 -3.80 5.44 -13.40
CA ASP A 96 -3.63 4.25 -14.25
C ASP A 96 -2.66 3.24 -13.60
N GLN A 97 -1.51 3.73 -13.12
CA GLN A 97 -0.51 2.89 -12.47
C GLN A 97 -0.99 2.34 -11.12
N LEU A 98 -1.70 3.13 -10.29
CA LEU A 98 -2.26 2.63 -9.04
C LEU A 98 -3.27 1.49 -9.28
N TRP A 99 -4.13 1.61 -10.30
CA TRP A 99 -5.08 0.55 -10.62
C TRP A 99 -4.39 -0.73 -11.10
N ILE A 100 -3.36 -0.62 -11.93
CA ILE A 100 -2.58 -1.77 -12.37
C ILE A 100 -1.78 -2.38 -11.21
N SER A 101 -1.20 -1.57 -10.32
CA SER A 101 -0.47 -2.07 -9.16
C SER A 101 -1.39 -2.84 -8.19
N ARG A 102 -2.64 -2.37 -8.00
CA ARG A 102 -3.67 -3.08 -7.22
C ARG A 102 -4.05 -4.41 -7.88
N TYR A 103 -4.21 -4.42 -9.20
CA TYR A 103 -4.47 -5.65 -9.94
C TYR A 103 -3.34 -6.66 -9.75
N ILE A 104 -2.08 -6.25 -9.93
CA ILE A 104 -0.90 -7.11 -9.73
C ILE A 104 -0.88 -7.64 -8.29
N LEU A 105 -1.15 -6.79 -7.29
CA LEU A 105 -1.22 -7.21 -5.88
C LEU A 105 -2.24 -8.34 -5.67
N GLN A 106 -3.46 -8.16 -6.16
CA GLN A 106 -4.51 -9.17 -6.01
C GLN A 106 -4.21 -10.45 -6.80
N ARG A 107 -3.61 -10.35 -7.99
CA ARG A 107 -3.17 -11.51 -8.78
C ARG A 107 -2.10 -12.33 -8.06
N ILE A 108 -1.13 -11.66 -7.43
CA ILE A 108 -0.10 -12.35 -6.63
C ILE A 108 -0.74 -12.92 -5.37
N ALA A 109 -1.58 -12.17 -4.67
CA ALA A 109 -2.28 -12.66 -3.48
C ALA A 109 -3.10 -13.94 -3.78
N GLU A 110 -3.75 -14.02 -4.95
CA GLU A 110 -4.42 -15.23 -5.45
C GLU A 110 -3.49 -16.45 -5.49
N GLU A 111 -2.26 -16.30 -5.99
CA GLU A 111 -1.26 -17.38 -6.07
C GLU A 111 -0.81 -17.88 -4.68
N TYR A 112 -0.71 -16.97 -3.70
CA TYR A 112 -0.39 -17.31 -2.31
C TYR A 112 -1.63 -17.80 -1.53
N GLY A 113 -2.83 -17.72 -2.12
CA GLY A 113 -4.07 -18.07 -1.45
C GLY A 113 -4.48 -17.09 -0.34
N ILE A 114 -3.97 -15.86 -0.37
CA ILE A 114 -4.21 -14.76 0.57
C ILE A 114 -5.14 -13.74 -0.10
N GLN A 115 -5.94 -13.02 0.68
CA GLN A 115 -6.71 -11.88 0.20
C GLN A 115 -6.01 -10.57 0.56
N ALA A 116 -6.00 -9.60 -0.36
CA ALA A 116 -5.58 -8.23 -0.08
C ALA A 116 -6.81 -7.32 -0.12
N THR A 117 -7.18 -6.73 1.02
CA THR A 117 -8.30 -5.80 1.12
C THR A 117 -7.83 -4.35 1.17
N PHE A 118 -8.59 -3.47 0.52
CA PHE A 118 -8.44 -2.01 0.57
C PHE A 118 -9.55 -1.36 1.42
N ASP A 119 -10.26 -2.15 2.24
CA ASP A 119 -11.23 -1.63 3.19
C ASP A 119 -10.53 -0.68 4.17
N PRO A 120 -11.04 0.55 4.40
CA PRO A 120 -10.39 1.53 5.27
C PRO A 120 -10.36 1.09 6.74
N LYS A 121 -11.16 0.10 7.14
CA LYS A 121 -11.20 -0.43 8.51
C LYS A 121 -11.45 -1.94 8.50
N PRO A 122 -10.45 -2.76 8.14
CA PRO A 122 -10.62 -4.20 7.95
C PRO A 122 -10.81 -4.96 9.28
N MET A 123 -10.40 -4.35 10.41
CA MET A 123 -10.70 -4.82 11.76
C MET A 123 -11.44 -3.73 12.53
N ASP A 124 -12.74 -3.92 12.71
CA ASP A 124 -13.64 -3.01 13.44
C ASP A 124 -13.71 -3.32 14.94
N ILE A 125 -13.30 -4.52 15.36
CA ILE A 125 -13.22 -4.92 16.76
C ILE A 125 -11.83 -4.61 17.32
N GLY A 126 -11.76 -3.58 18.17
CA GLY A 126 -10.55 -3.20 18.91
C GLY A 126 -9.88 -1.92 18.38
N ASP A 127 -8.72 -1.60 18.95
CA ASP A 127 -7.94 -0.41 18.61
C ASP A 127 -6.81 -0.75 17.63
N TRP A 128 -7.21 -1.02 16.38
CA TRP A 128 -6.30 -1.35 15.27
C TRP A 128 -6.28 -0.23 14.24
N ASN A 129 -5.15 0.01 13.59
CA ASN A 129 -5.07 1.03 12.55
C ASN A 129 -6.03 0.76 11.38
N GLY A 130 -6.50 1.84 10.76
CA GLY A 130 -7.23 1.77 9.48
C GLY A 130 -6.25 1.79 8.31
N ALA A 131 -6.77 1.60 7.09
CA ALA A 131 -6.00 1.67 5.85
C ALA A 131 -6.30 2.97 5.09
N GLY A 132 -5.23 3.73 4.81
CA GLY A 132 -5.26 4.99 4.06
C GLY A 132 -4.93 4.87 2.58
N CYS A 133 -5.07 6.01 1.90
CA CYS A 133 -4.47 6.23 0.58
C CYS A 133 -3.92 7.66 0.49
N HIS A 134 -2.88 7.97 1.26
CA HIS A 134 -2.35 9.35 1.30
C HIS A 134 -1.89 9.78 -0.10
N THR A 135 -2.15 11.05 -0.43
CA THR A 135 -1.90 11.59 -1.76
C THR A 135 -1.00 12.81 -1.64
N ASN A 136 0.26 12.61 -2.01
CA ASN A 136 1.23 13.66 -2.23
C ASN A 136 0.91 14.36 -3.56
N PHE A 137 1.00 15.69 -3.61
CA PHE A 137 0.67 16.48 -4.79
C PHE A 137 1.62 17.66 -4.97
N SER A 138 2.01 17.94 -6.20
CA SER A 138 2.69 19.21 -6.54
C SER A 138 2.47 19.61 -7.99
N VAL A 139 2.49 20.92 -8.26
CA VAL A 139 2.63 21.49 -9.61
C VAL A 139 4.04 22.04 -9.82
N GLU A 140 4.40 22.40 -11.05
CA GLU A 140 5.75 22.91 -11.36
C GLU A 140 6.14 24.13 -10.51
N GLU A 141 5.21 25.05 -10.26
CA GLU A 141 5.46 26.22 -9.40
C GLU A 141 5.75 25.84 -7.93
N MET A 142 5.02 24.86 -7.37
CA MET A 142 5.27 24.38 -5.99
C MET A 142 6.67 23.78 -5.83
N ARG A 143 7.28 23.27 -6.91
CA ARG A 143 8.61 22.64 -6.87
C ARG A 143 9.77 23.63 -7.08
N LYS A 144 9.48 24.89 -7.39
CA LYS A 144 10.48 25.96 -7.60
C LYS A 144 10.84 26.66 -6.28
N PRO A 145 11.98 27.36 -6.19
CA PRO A 145 12.31 28.16 -5.01
C PRO A 145 11.20 29.14 -4.65
N GLY A 146 10.72 29.08 -3.40
CA GLY A 146 9.61 29.90 -2.91
C GLY A 146 8.21 29.31 -3.17
N GLY A 147 8.10 28.13 -3.78
CA GLY A 147 6.86 27.37 -3.86
C GLY A 147 6.46 26.84 -2.49
N ILE A 148 5.29 27.26 -2.00
CA ILE A 148 4.51 26.58 -0.96
C ILE A 148 3.41 25.80 -1.67
#